data_AF-A0AAE0Y1P5-F1
#
_entry.id   AF-A0AAE0Y1P5-F1
#
_cell.length_a   1.000
_cell.length_b   1.000
_cell.length_c   1.000
_cell.angle_alpha   90.00
_cell.angle_beta   90.00
_cell.angle_gamma   90.00
#
_symmetry.space_group_name_H-M   'P 1'
#
loop_
_entity.id
_entity.type
_entity.pdbx_description
1 polymer ?
#
loop_
_entity_poly.entity_id
_entity_poly.type
_entity_poly.pdbx_seq_one_letter_code
_entity_poly.pdbx_strand_id
1 'polypeptide(L)'
;MVTVLGAYIFLLAAASHGQSKPQCSVGWYGPSCQYQCHCARSAPCHKHDGSCRSGCEKGWFGPACQYESIGYKNVGEFTLDWLMDQNDKTCEKESEPPVYLALNASIPLKWTRIVVSTPALLRDIKFYHYIRNKGDSVECSGPKVNISDTVQDIFCPTVDNVTKVTVDIDGNAAKGLCSLYLSAGEGGLVKWDSNLLPTWINPFYSCFLQ
;
A
#
# COMPACT_ATOMS: atom_id res chain seq x y z
N MET A 1 -35.04 42.68 -54.47
CA MET A 1 -36.12 42.08 -53.64
C MET A 1 -35.54 40.83 -52.99
N VAL A 2 -35.18 40.90 -51.70
CA VAL A 2 -35.95 40.33 -50.55
C VAL A 2 -35.60 38.83 -50.40
N THR A 3 -34.52 38.47 -49.69
CA THR A 3 -34.43 38.06 -48.25
C THR A 3 -35.21 36.80 -47.86
N VAL A 4 -34.50 35.73 -47.47
CA VAL A 4 -34.83 34.79 -46.35
C VAL A 4 -33.51 34.15 -45.90
N LEU A 5 -32.79 34.65 -44.88
CA LEU A 5 -32.86 34.30 -43.46
C LEU A 5 -32.79 32.77 -43.17
N GLY A 6 -31.60 32.30 -42.79
CA GLY A 6 -31.39 30.96 -42.26
C GLY A 6 -30.12 30.91 -41.41
N ALA A 7 -30.22 31.41 -40.18
CA ALA A 7 -29.15 31.35 -39.20
C ALA A 7 -28.90 29.88 -38.81
N TYR A 8 -27.82 29.27 -39.32
CA TYR A 8 -27.33 28.00 -38.81
C TYR A 8 -26.59 28.23 -37.50
N ILE A 9 -27.37 28.22 -36.42
CA ILE A 9 -26.85 28.05 -35.06
C ILE A 9 -26.29 26.63 -35.01
N PHE A 10 -24.97 26.49 -35.13
CA PHE A 10 -24.29 25.26 -34.71
C PHE A 10 -24.39 25.18 -33.18
N LEU A 11 -25.46 24.55 -32.70
CA LEU A 11 -25.55 24.08 -31.32
C LEU A 11 -24.37 23.13 -31.11
N LEU A 12 -23.34 23.61 -30.41
CA LEU A 12 -22.39 22.74 -29.73
C LEU A 12 -23.22 21.93 -28.73
N ALA A 13 -23.64 20.73 -29.14
CA ALA A 13 -23.99 19.70 -28.18
C ALA A 13 -22.70 19.38 -27.43
N ALA A 14 -22.47 20.08 -26.32
CA ALA A 14 -21.62 19.56 -25.28
C ALA A 14 -22.29 18.26 -24.82
N ALA A 15 -21.85 17.14 -25.40
CA ALA A 15 -22.10 15.84 -24.82
C ALA A 15 -21.37 15.84 -23.47
N SER A 16 -22.05 16.34 -22.43
CA SER A 16 -21.73 16.01 -21.07
C SER A 16 -21.88 14.50 -20.98
N HIS A 17 -20.77 13.79 -21.17
CA HIS A 17 -20.66 12.41 -20.71
C HIS A 17 -20.74 12.50 -19.18
N GLY A 18 -21.97 12.59 -18.67
CA GLY A 18 -22.29 12.24 -17.30
C GLY A 18 -21.97 10.77 -17.18
N GLN A 19 -20.71 10.45 -16.91
CA GLN A 19 -20.28 9.11 -16.55
C GLN A 19 -21.06 8.77 -15.28
N SER A 20 -22.14 7.99 -15.43
CA SER A 20 -22.78 7.36 -14.29
C SER A 20 -21.74 6.45 -13.65
N LYS A 21 -21.06 6.95 -12.61
CA LYS A 21 -20.07 6.16 -11.87
C LYS A 21 -20.77 4.85 -11.46
N PRO A 22 -20.24 3.67 -11.83
CA PRO A 22 -20.91 2.41 -11.57
C PRO A 22 -21.25 2.33 -10.08
N GLN A 23 -22.52 2.05 -9.77
CA GLN A 23 -22.93 1.84 -8.39
C GLN A 23 -22.38 0.49 -7.95
N CYS A 24 -21.27 0.53 -7.21
CA CYS A 24 -20.71 -0.67 -6.64
C CYS A 24 -21.65 -1.29 -5.60
N SER A 25 -21.62 -2.63 -5.56
CA SER A 25 -22.22 -3.41 -4.47
C SER A 25 -21.66 -2.96 -3.13
N VAL A 26 -22.43 -3.19 -2.06
CA VAL A 26 -21.96 -2.89 -0.70
C VAL A 26 -20.63 -3.61 -0.45
N GLY A 27 -19.65 -2.88 0.08
CA GLY A 27 -18.32 -3.40 0.33
C GLY A 27 -17.33 -3.26 -0.84
N TRP A 28 -17.75 -2.70 -1.97
CA TRP A 28 -16.91 -2.54 -3.15
C TRP A 28 -16.80 -1.08 -3.62
N TYR A 29 -15.67 -0.71 -4.19
CA TYR A 29 -15.39 0.65 -4.66
C TYR A 29 -14.34 0.68 -5.80
N GLY A 30 -14.11 1.88 -6.33
CA GLY A 30 -13.11 2.13 -7.38
C GLY A 30 -13.63 1.93 -8.81
N PRO A 31 -12.76 2.10 -9.82
CA PRO A 31 -13.11 1.82 -11.21
C PRO A 31 -13.59 0.38 -11.35
N SER A 32 -14.73 0.19 -12.03
CA SER A 32 -15.34 -1.13 -12.23
C SER A 32 -15.60 -1.95 -10.96
N CYS A 33 -15.63 -1.31 -9.78
CA CYS A 33 -15.86 -1.96 -8.49
C CYS A 33 -14.86 -3.07 -8.17
N GLN A 34 -13.60 -2.88 -8.57
CA GLN A 34 -12.54 -3.89 -8.45
C GLN A 34 -11.91 -3.98 -7.05
N TYR A 35 -12.22 -3.05 -6.14
CA TYR A 35 -11.62 -3.04 -4.80
C TYR A 35 -12.67 -3.34 -3.74
N GLN A 36 -12.36 -4.28 -2.85
CA GLN A 36 -13.16 -4.59 -1.68
C GLN A 36 -12.63 -3.79 -0.47
N CYS A 37 -13.54 -3.34 0.39
CA CYS A 37 -13.24 -2.63 1.63
C CYS A 37 -13.68 -3.45 2.85
N HIS A 38 -12.93 -3.36 3.95
CA HIS A 38 -13.17 -4.13 5.18
C HIS A 38 -13.28 -3.18 6.39
N CYS A 39 -14.40 -2.45 6.46
CA CYS A 39 -14.64 -1.52 7.56
C CYS A 39 -15.05 -2.24 8.84
N ALA A 40 -14.65 -1.68 9.99
CA ALA A 40 -15.03 -2.19 11.30
C ALA A 40 -16.56 -2.25 11.48
N ARG A 41 -17.02 -3.23 12.26
CA ARG A 41 -18.44 -3.50 12.55
C ARG A 41 -19.27 -3.80 11.31
N SER A 42 -18.63 -4.30 10.25
CA SER A 42 -19.26 -4.61 8.97
C SER A 42 -19.99 -3.40 8.36
N ALA A 43 -19.51 -2.19 8.65
CA ALA A 43 -20.07 -0.97 8.10
C ALA A 43 -19.81 -0.89 6.58
N PRO A 44 -20.75 -0.36 5.78
CA PRO A 44 -20.50 -0.14 4.37
C PRO A 44 -19.46 0.98 4.19
N CYS A 45 -18.45 0.77 3.34
CA CYS A 45 -17.58 1.86 2.92
C CYS A 45 -18.28 2.81 1.95
N HIS A 46 -17.70 4.00 1.80
CA HIS A 46 -18.14 4.96 0.81
C HIS A 46 -17.88 4.44 -0.60
N LYS A 47 -18.94 4.36 -1.43
CA LYS A 47 -18.88 3.73 -2.77
C LYS A 47 -17.88 4.39 -3.74
N HIS A 48 -17.47 5.63 -3.46
CA HIS A 48 -16.65 6.40 -4.38
C HIS A 48 -15.15 6.25 -4.15
N ASP A 49 -14.72 6.17 -2.90
CA ASP A 49 -13.31 6.19 -2.50
C ASP A 49 -12.97 5.03 -1.55
N GLY A 50 -13.95 4.23 -1.13
CA GLY A 50 -13.77 3.10 -0.24
C GLY A 50 -13.59 3.48 1.23
N SER A 51 -13.71 4.76 1.60
CA SER A 51 -13.43 5.22 2.97
C SER A 51 -14.37 4.61 4.01
N CYS A 52 -13.79 4.26 5.17
CA CYS A 52 -14.48 3.65 6.30
C CYS A 52 -14.58 4.62 7.48
N ARG A 53 -15.80 5.10 7.80
CA ARG A 53 -16.03 5.99 8.95
C ARG A 53 -15.79 5.32 10.30
N SER A 54 -15.94 3.99 10.36
CA SER A 54 -15.73 3.18 11.56
C SER A 54 -14.27 2.75 11.75
N GLY A 55 -13.36 3.12 10.84
CA GLY A 55 -12.03 2.52 10.76
C GLY A 55 -12.06 1.12 10.16
N CYS A 56 -10.94 0.41 10.21
CA CYS A 56 -10.77 -0.91 9.60
C CYS A 56 -11.09 -2.05 10.55
N GLU A 57 -11.53 -3.18 10.00
CA GLU A 57 -11.69 -4.45 10.71
C GLU A 57 -10.33 -5.00 11.20
N LYS A 58 -10.35 -5.96 12.15
CA LYS A 58 -9.13 -6.65 12.62
C LYS A 58 -8.35 -7.20 11.43
N GLY A 59 -7.07 -6.84 11.35
CA GLY A 59 -6.20 -7.32 10.30
C GLY A 59 -6.48 -6.70 8.92
N TRP A 60 -7.11 -5.53 8.87
CA TRP A 60 -7.26 -4.76 7.64
C TRP A 60 -6.73 -3.35 7.84
N PHE A 61 -6.16 -2.78 6.79
CA PHE A 61 -5.58 -1.44 6.81
C PHE A 61 -5.64 -0.78 5.41
N GLY A 62 -5.16 0.46 5.35
CA GLY A 62 -5.20 1.30 4.16
C GLY A 62 -6.33 2.32 4.21
N PRO A 63 -6.31 3.34 3.32
CA PRO A 63 -7.29 4.44 3.35
C PRO A 63 -8.74 3.99 3.16
N ALA A 64 -8.93 2.82 2.55
CA ALA A 64 -10.22 2.18 2.31
C ALA A 64 -10.32 0.79 2.97
N CYS A 65 -9.43 0.48 3.92
CA CYS A 65 -9.37 -0.83 4.58
C CYS A 65 -9.34 -2.00 3.58
N GLN A 66 -8.58 -1.81 2.51
CA GLN A 66 -8.59 -2.70 1.35
C GLN A 66 -7.43 -3.71 1.36
N TYR A 67 -6.57 -3.64 2.37
CA TYR A 67 -5.35 -4.43 2.45
C TYR A 67 -5.37 -5.28 3.71
N GLU A 68 -5.03 -6.56 3.56
CA GLU A 68 -5.05 -7.53 4.65
C GLU A 68 -3.69 -7.59 5.35
N SER A 69 -3.72 -7.67 6.68
CA SER A 69 -2.56 -7.88 7.53
C SER A 69 -2.26 -9.36 7.66
N ILE A 70 -1.42 -9.91 6.78
CA ILE A 70 -0.83 -11.24 7.03
C ILE A 70 0.21 -11.14 8.16
N GLY A 71 0.00 -11.92 9.21
CA GLY A 71 0.91 -11.97 10.35
C GLY A 71 2.31 -12.46 9.97
N TYR A 72 3.29 -12.17 10.82
CA TYR A 72 4.66 -12.69 10.77
C TYR A 72 5.06 -13.25 12.13
N LYS A 73 6.12 -14.08 12.17
CA LYS A 73 6.73 -14.57 13.41
C LYS A 73 7.99 -13.79 13.71
N ASN A 74 8.18 -13.38 14.97
CA ASN A 74 9.49 -12.93 15.44
C ASN A 74 10.46 -14.10 15.26
N VAL A 75 11.55 -13.88 14.53
CA VAL A 75 12.66 -14.83 14.44
C VAL A 75 13.68 -14.42 15.51
N GLY A 76 13.43 -14.82 16.75
CA GLY A 76 14.30 -14.54 17.90
C GLY A 76 13.64 -13.74 19.03
N GLU A 77 14.46 -13.34 20.00
CA GLU A 77 14.10 -12.66 21.27
C GLU A 77 13.81 -11.16 21.10
N PHE A 78 14.07 -10.60 19.91
CA PHE A 78 13.82 -9.20 19.59
C PHE A 78 12.40 -8.98 19.08
N THR A 79 11.63 -8.13 19.75
CA THR A 79 10.29 -7.74 19.32
C THR A 79 10.37 -6.50 18.43
N LEU A 80 9.99 -6.62 17.17
CA LEU A 80 9.90 -5.49 16.23
C LEU A 80 8.65 -4.63 16.49
N ASP A 81 8.39 -4.27 17.74
CA ASP A 81 7.12 -3.63 18.16
C ASP A 81 6.91 -2.27 17.47
N TRP A 82 7.99 -1.53 17.22
CA TRP A 82 7.95 -0.23 16.55
C TRP A 82 7.55 -0.33 15.08
N LEU A 83 7.90 -1.43 14.38
CA LEU A 83 7.51 -1.62 12.99
C LEU A 83 6.00 -1.84 12.89
N MET A 84 5.38 -2.06 14.05
CA MET A 84 4.07 -2.63 14.15
C MET A 84 3.00 -1.93 14.93
N ASP A 85 3.32 -0.74 15.39
CA ASP A 85 2.36 0.15 16.02
C ASP A 85 1.40 0.83 15.02
N GLN A 86 1.47 0.43 13.74
CA GLN A 86 0.70 0.97 12.62
C GLN A 86 0.96 2.47 12.37
N ASN A 87 2.04 3.03 12.90
CA ASN A 87 2.36 4.44 12.83
C ASN A 87 3.62 4.66 11.99
N ASP A 88 3.42 5.23 10.80
CA ASP A 88 4.49 5.57 9.86
C ASP A 88 5.47 6.64 10.39
N LYS A 89 5.21 7.21 11.57
CA LYS A 89 6.09 8.16 12.27
C LYS A 89 6.96 7.50 13.35
N THR A 90 6.65 6.28 13.74
CA THR A 90 7.49 5.53 14.67
C THR A 90 8.56 4.83 13.85
N CYS A 91 9.83 5.09 14.19
CA CYS A 91 10.95 4.58 13.44
C CYS A 91 11.95 3.89 14.35
N GLU A 92 12.70 2.96 13.78
CA GLU A 92 13.86 2.34 14.41
C GLU A 92 14.87 3.43 14.78
N LYS A 93 15.24 3.46 16.07
CA LYS A 93 16.13 4.47 16.66
C LYS A 93 17.54 3.93 16.85
N GLU A 94 17.67 2.62 17.05
CA GLU A 94 18.93 1.94 17.32
C GLU A 94 19.41 1.21 16.06
N SER A 95 20.67 0.78 16.02
CA SER A 95 21.28 0.13 14.86
C SER A 95 21.62 -1.31 15.17
N GLU A 96 20.62 -2.14 15.48
CA GLU A 96 20.83 -3.56 15.76
C GLU A 96 19.67 -4.41 15.23
N PRO A 97 19.96 -5.68 14.89
CA PRO A 97 20.38 -6.19 13.57
C PRO A 97 19.40 -5.84 12.41
N PRO A 98 19.73 -6.13 11.13
CA PRO A 98 18.84 -5.86 10.00
C PRO A 98 17.42 -6.36 10.26
N VAL A 99 16.41 -5.66 9.73
CA VAL A 99 15.02 -6.07 9.92
C VAL A 99 14.80 -7.38 9.15
N TYR A 100 14.64 -8.49 9.88
CA TYR A 100 14.31 -9.81 9.35
C TYR A 100 12.86 -10.15 9.66
N LEU A 101 12.04 -10.29 8.62
CA LEU A 101 10.64 -10.69 8.79
C LEU A 101 10.40 -12.07 8.20
N ALA A 102 10.13 -13.06 9.04
CA ALA A 102 9.65 -14.37 8.59
C ALA A 102 8.13 -14.35 8.47
N LEU A 103 7.64 -14.56 7.25
CA LEU A 103 6.24 -14.52 6.92
C LEU A 103 5.52 -15.77 7.46
N ASN A 104 4.31 -15.60 8.02
CA ASN A 104 3.53 -16.76 8.47
C ASN A 104 2.98 -17.60 7.33
N ALA A 105 2.87 -17.02 6.14
CA ALA A 105 2.49 -17.67 4.91
C ALA A 105 3.59 -17.49 3.86
N SER A 106 3.77 -18.49 3.00
CA SER A 106 4.64 -18.40 1.84
C SER A 106 3.87 -17.72 0.71
N ILE A 107 4.27 -16.51 0.31
CA ILE A 107 3.50 -15.67 -0.60
C ILE A 107 4.34 -15.16 -1.78
N PRO A 108 3.78 -15.05 -3.00
CA PRO A 108 4.46 -14.35 -4.08
C PRO A 108 4.36 -12.84 -3.84
N LEU A 109 5.49 -12.14 -3.82
CA LEU A 109 5.53 -10.69 -3.69
C LEU A 109 5.21 -10.03 -5.04
N LYS A 110 4.69 -8.79 -5.00
CA LYS A 110 4.50 -7.93 -6.18
C LYS A 110 5.33 -6.66 -6.09
N TRP A 111 5.20 -5.97 -4.97
CA TRP A 111 5.96 -4.78 -4.65
C TRP A 111 6.04 -4.59 -3.13
N THR A 112 6.79 -3.59 -2.69
CA THR A 112 6.99 -3.30 -1.26
C THR A 112 7.07 -1.79 -1.07
N ARG A 113 6.37 -1.24 -0.07
CA ARG A 113 6.50 0.16 0.36
C ARG A 113 7.46 0.25 1.52
N ILE A 114 8.34 1.23 1.48
CA ILE A 114 9.25 1.56 2.57
C ILE A 114 9.04 3.01 2.97
N VAL A 115 8.87 3.23 4.27
CA VAL A 115 8.77 4.56 4.88
C VAL A 115 9.98 4.76 5.78
N VAL A 116 10.68 5.88 5.61
CA VAL A 116 11.89 6.22 6.38
C VAL A 116 11.76 7.57 7.08
N SER A 117 12.58 7.78 8.10
CA SER A 117 12.57 8.99 8.92
C SER A 117 13.12 10.22 8.19
N THR A 118 14.02 10.02 7.22
CA THR A 118 14.62 11.10 6.43
C THR A 118 14.84 10.70 4.96
N PRO A 119 14.71 11.63 4.00
CA PRO A 119 14.85 11.33 2.57
C PRO A 119 16.21 10.76 2.17
N ALA A 120 17.26 11.05 2.92
CA ALA A 120 18.61 10.58 2.63
C ALA A 120 18.70 9.05 2.62
N LEU A 121 17.91 8.39 3.48
CA LEU A 121 17.94 6.94 3.68
C LEU A 121 17.40 6.18 2.47
N LEU A 122 16.51 6.77 1.65
CA LEU A 122 15.89 6.09 0.51
C LEU A 122 16.88 5.67 -0.58
N ARG A 123 18.06 6.30 -0.64
CA ARG A 123 19.08 6.00 -1.66
C ARG A 123 19.83 4.71 -1.37
N ASP A 124 19.99 4.38 -0.09
CA ASP A 124 20.87 3.30 0.37
C ASP A 124 20.10 2.06 0.83
N ILE A 125 18.78 2.02 0.55
CA ILE A 125 17.93 0.87 0.84
C ILE A 125 18.28 -0.29 -0.10
N LYS A 126 18.58 -1.43 0.53
CA LYS A 126 18.62 -2.75 -0.09
C LYS A 126 17.51 -3.61 0.50
N PHE A 127 16.73 -4.22 -0.38
CA PHE A 127 15.64 -5.11 -0.02
C PHE A 127 15.96 -6.51 -0.52
N TYR A 128 15.86 -7.50 0.35
CA TYR A 128 16.14 -8.90 0.01
C TYR A 128 14.91 -9.77 0.28
N HIS A 129 14.72 -10.79 -0.54
CA HIS A 129 13.67 -11.78 -0.39
C HIS A 129 14.26 -13.19 -0.43
N TYR A 130 13.92 -14.01 0.56
CA TYR A 130 14.36 -15.39 0.66
C TYR A 130 13.33 -16.32 0.03
N ILE A 131 13.78 -17.08 -0.98
CA ILE A 131 12.96 -18.03 -1.73
C ILE A 131 13.32 -19.44 -1.29
N ARG A 132 12.39 -20.12 -0.61
CA ARG A 132 12.63 -21.45 -0.02
C ARG A 132 13.14 -22.48 -1.02
N ASN A 133 12.62 -22.48 -2.25
CA ASN A 133 13.00 -23.44 -3.29
C ASN A 133 14.41 -23.19 -3.86
N LYS A 134 14.92 -21.96 -3.77
CA LYS A 134 16.27 -21.60 -4.23
C LYS A 134 17.30 -21.73 -3.11
N GLY A 135 16.86 -21.73 -1.85
CA GLY A 135 17.74 -21.81 -0.69
C GLY A 135 18.54 -20.54 -0.43
N ASP A 136 18.24 -19.44 -1.10
CA ASP A 136 19.05 -18.21 -1.08
C ASP A 136 18.19 -16.93 -0.93
N SER A 137 18.83 -15.88 -0.43
CA SER A 137 18.32 -14.52 -0.36
C SER A 137 18.65 -13.77 -1.65
N VAL A 138 17.64 -13.32 -2.38
CA VAL A 138 17.81 -12.58 -3.63
C VAL A 138 17.63 -11.09 -3.35
N GLU A 139 18.57 -10.26 -3.84
CA GLU A 139 18.42 -8.81 -3.79
C GLU A 139 17.38 -8.35 -4.81
N CYS A 140 16.49 -7.47 -4.37
CA CYS A 140 15.49 -6.83 -5.19
C CYS A 140 16.10 -5.64 -5.94
N SER A 141 16.48 -5.85 -7.19
CA SER A 141 17.00 -4.81 -8.10
C SER A 141 15.92 -4.21 -9.02
N GLY A 142 14.64 -4.35 -8.67
CA GLY A 142 13.52 -3.87 -9.46
C GLY A 142 13.35 -2.34 -9.44
N PRO A 143 12.44 -1.80 -10.27
CA PRO A 143 12.16 -0.36 -10.31
C PRO A 143 11.76 0.20 -8.94
N LYS A 144 12.24 1.40 -8.64
CA LYS A 144 11.91 2.16 -7.43
C LYS A 144 11.08 3.40 -7.81
N VAL A 145 9.97 3.65 -7.11
CA VAL A 145 9.09 4.80 -7.34
C VAL A 145 8.96 5.59 -6.04
N ASN A 146 9.35 6.87 -6.06
CA ASN A 146 9.17 7.75 -4.92
C ASN A 146 7.71 8.23 -4.89
N ILE A 147 7.01 7.91 -3.79
CA ILE A 147 5.65 8.39 -3.53
C ILE A 147 5.69 9.74 -2.81
N SER A 148 6.68 9.90 -1.94
CA SER A 148 7.06 11.19 -1.33
C SER A 148 8.59 11.23 -1.13
N ASP A 149 9.06 12.27 -0.46
CA ASP A 149 10.46 12.41 -0.04
C ASP A 149 10.90 11.34 0.99
N THR A 150 9.98 10.77 1.74
CA THR A 150 10.23 9.74 2.78
C THR A 150 9.60 8.38 2.48
N VAL A 151 8.89 8.24 1.36
CA VAL A 151 8.17 7.01 0.99
C VAL A 151 8.57 6.55 -0.40
N GLN A 152 9.00 5.29 -0.51
CA GLN A 152 9.40 4.66 -1.76
C GLN A 152 8.77 3.28 -1.93
N ASP A 153 8.26 3.01 -3.13
CA ASP A 153 7.82 1.69 -3.56
C ASP A 153 8.91 1.00 -4.36
N ILE A 154 9.15 -0.28 -4.09
CA ILE A 154 10.10 -1.12 -4.82
C ILE A 154 9.33 -2.28 -5.46
N PHE A 155 9.44 -2.41 -6.78
CA PHE A 155 8.69 -3.39 -7.56
C PHE A 155 9.54 -4.62 -7.89
N CYS A 156 9.42 -5.66 -7.07
CA CYS A 156 10.07 -6.95 -7.28
C CYS A 156 9.05 -8.09 -7.21
N PRO A 157 8.29 -8.30 -8.30
CA PRO A 157 7.35 -9.41 -8.34
C PRO A 157 8.10 -10.74 -8.33
N THR A 158 7.69 -11.65 -7.46
CA THR A 158 8.24 -13.00 -7.39
C THR A 158 7.24 -13.99 -7.95
N VAL A 159 7.74 -14.91 -8.78
CA VAL A 159 6.96 -16.08 -9.23
C VAL A 159 6.94 -17.12 -8.12
N ASP A 160 8.09 -17.34 -7.48
CA ASP A 160 8.19 -18.21 -6.32
C ASP A 160 7.68 -17.53 -5.06
N ASN A 161 7.21 -18.35 -4.12
CA ASN A 161 6.78 -17.86 -2.83
C ASN A 161 7.97 -17.50 -1.94
N VAL A 162 7.90 -16.30 -1.37
CA VAL A 162 8.84 -15.76 -0.40
C VAL A 162 8.39 -16.18 0.99
N THR A 163 9.34 -16.55 1.85
CA THR A 163 9.07 -16.89 3.26
C THR A 163 9.74 -15.96 4.24
N LYS A 164 10.70 -15.15 3.78
CA LYS A 164 11.39 -14.16 4.60
C LYS A 164 11.79 -12.95 3.75
N VAL A 165 11.67 -11.76 4.31
CA VAL A 165 12.22 -10.53 3.71
C VAL A 165 13.23 -9.89 4.64
N THR A 166 14.16 -9.13 4.07
CA THR A 166 15.17 -8.38 4.83
C THR A 166 15.30 -6.98 4.26
N VAL A 167 15.33 -5.99 5.15
CA VAL A 167 15.65 -4.60 4.79
C VAL A 167 17.00 -4.26 5.41
N ASP A 168 17.89 -3.74 4.57
CA ASP A 168 19.15 -3.15 4.99
C ASP A 168 19.22 -1.71 4.46
N ILE A 169 19.70 -0.80 5.30
CA ILE A 169 19.86 0.62 4.97
C ILE A 169 21.30 0.96 5.28
N ASP A 170 22.12 1.08 4.24
CA ASP A 170 23.54 1.46 4.35
C ASP A 170 24.36 0.61 5.36
N GLY A 171 24.03 -0.68 5.54
CA GLY A 171 24.68 -1.53 6.53
C GLY A 171 24.37 -1.17 7.99
N ASN A 172 23.46 -0.24 8.23
CA ASN A 172 23.07 0.27 9.55
C ASN A 172 21.79 -0.40 10.09
N ALA A 173 21.54 -1.66 9.74
CA ALA A 173 20.50 -2.48 10.37
C ALA A 173 19.08 -1.85 10.31
N ALA A 174 18.77 -1.14 9.22
CA ALA A 174 17.49 -0.43 9.03
C ALA A 174 17.19 0.72 10.01
N LYS A 175 18.22 1.32 10.64
CA LYS A 175 18.06 2.55 11.43
C LYS A 175 17.32 3.63 10.63
N GLY A 176 16.26 4.18 11.22
CA GLY A 176 15.40 5.17 10.57
C GLY A 176 14.35 4.59 9.62
N LEU A 177 14.23 3.27 9.49
CA LEU A 177 13.04 2.65 8.91
C LEU A 177 11.85 2.89 9.85
N CYS A 178 10.69 3.24 9.29
CA CYS A 178 9.47 3.53 10.07
C CYS A 178 8.34 2.55 9.76
N SER A 179 8.18 2.17 8.50
CA SER A 179 7.18 1.18 8.12
C SER A 179 7.61 0.41 6.88
N LEU A 180 7.23 -0.87 6.86
CA LEU A 180 7.43 -1.77 5.74
C LEU A 180 6.11 -2.41 5.37
N TYR A 181 5.71 -2.24 4.12
CA TYR A 181 4.50 -2.82 3.58
C TYR A 181 4.89 -3.78 2.47
N LEU A 182 4.42 -5.02 2.54
CA LEU A 182 4.64 -5.98 1.48
C LEU A 182 3.39 -5.99 0.59
N SER A 183 3.50 -6.37 -0.67
CA SER A 183 2.32 -6.64 -1.50
C SER A 183 2.43 -8.05 -2.01
N ALA A 184 1.34 -8.81 -1.92
CA ALA A 184 1.33 -10.21 -2.27
C ALA A 184 0.07 -10.63 -3.02
N GLY A 185 0.24 -11.58 -3.95
CA GLY A 185 -0.86 -12.19 -4.69
C GLY A 185 -1.33 -11.41 -5.93
N GLU A 186 -2.24 -12.02 -6.67
CA GLU A 186 -3.01 -11.38 -7.74
C GLU A 186 -4.12 -10.51 -7.12
N GLY A 187 -3.75 -9.41 -6.46
CA GLY A 187 -4.69 -8.37 -6.02
C GLY A 187 -4.62 -7.86 -4.58
N GLY A 188 -3.60 -8.20 -3.75
CA GLY A 188 -3.54 -7.76 -2.34
C GLY A 188 -2.29 -6.96 -1.96
N LEU A 189 -2.43 -5.97 -1.07
CA LEU A 189 -1.31 -5.40 -0.30
C LEU A 189 -1.36 -5.86 1.17
N VAL A 190 -0.24 -5.75 1.86
CA VAL A 190 0.06 -6.29 3.20
C VAL A 190 0.76 -5.26 4.11
N LYS A 191 0.30 -5.15 5.36
CA LYS A 191 0.91 -4.44 6.52
C LYS A 191 0.44 -5.19 7.77
N TRP A 192 1.30 -5.46 8.76
CA TRP A 192 0.98 -6.37 9.89
C TRP A 192 0.23 -5.70 11.06
N ASP A 193 -0.44 -6.53 11.86
CA ASP A 193 -1.06 -6.21 13.16
C ASP A 193 -0.99 -7.45 14.06
N SER A 194 -0.64 -7.30 15.35
CA SER A 194 -0.76 -8.36 16.35
C SER A 194 -1.94 -8.20 17.29
N ASN A 195 -2.52 -7.00 17.49
CA ASN A 195 -3.70 -6.79 18.33
C ASN A 195 -4.29 -5.36 18.18
N LEU A 196 -5.23 -5.19 17.25
CA LEU A 196 -6.25 -4.13 17.20
C LEU A 196 -6.40 -3.19 18.43
N LEU A 197 -6.27 -1.88 18.19
CA LEU A 197 -7.39 -0.91 18.09
C LEU A 197 -6.86 0.43 17.49
N PRO A 198 -7.67 1.22 16.76
CA PRO A 198 -7.18 2.24 15.83
C PRO A 198 -7.15 3.66 16.42
N THR A 199 -6.07 4.40 16.17
CA THR A 199 -6.08 5.88 16.22
C THR A 199 -5.22 6.49 15.11
N TRP A 200 -5.89 7.03 14.10
CA TRP A 200 -5.58 8.23 13.30
C TRP A 200 -4.22 8.38 12.57
N ILE A 201 -4.29 8.65 11.24
CA ILE A 201 -3.93 9.89 10.49
C ILE A 201 -3.99 9.55 8.97
N ASN A 202 -5.04 9.95 8.24
CA ASN A 202 -5.36 11.21 7.54
C ASN A 202 -4.86 11.28 6.06
N PRO A 203 -5.67 11.80 5.11
CA PRO A 203 -5.64 11.44 3.69
C PRO A 203 -5.36 12.64 2.78
N PHE A 204 -4.36 12.61 1.91
CA PHE A 204 -4.34 13.49 0.74
C PHE A 204 -3.43 12.86 -0.31
N TYR A 205 -3.99 12.46 -1.46
CA TYR A 205 -3.60 12.92 -2.79
C TYR A 205 -4.67 12.45 -3.77
N SER A 206 -5.65 13.33 -3.93
CA SER A 206 -6.49 13.38 -5.13
C SER A 206 -5.68 14.05 -6.24
N CYS A 207 -6.06 13.71 -7.48
CA CYS A 207 -5.66 14.32 -8.75
C CYS A 207 -4.31 13.92 -9.34
N PHE A 208 -4.38 12.85 -10.14
CA PHE A 208 -3.67 12.80 -11.43
C PHE A 208 -3.91 14.11 -12.19
N LEU A 209 -2.83 14.65 -12.75
CA LEU A 209 -2.85 15.66 -13.79
C LEU A 209 -3.68 15.16 -14.98
N GLN A 210 -4.83 15.80 -15.22
CA GLN A 210 -5.30 16.32 -16.52
C GLN A 210 -6.60 17.08 -16.35
#